data_AF-A0A957ZMT6-F1
#
_entry.id   AF-A0A957ZMT6-F1
#
_cell.length_a   1.000
_cell.length_b   1.000
_cell.length_c   1.000
_cell.angle_alpha   90.00
_cell.angle_beta   90.00
_cell.angle_gamma   90.00
#
_symmetry.space_group_name_H-M   'P 1'
#
loop_
_entity.id
_entity.type
_entity.pdbx_description
1 polymer ?
#
loop_
_entity_poly.entity_id
_entity_poly.type
_entity_poly.pdbx_seq_one_letter_code
_entity_poly.pdbx_strand_id
1 'polypeptide(L)' 'LLAIARNQEERAVELLALARRYPFVANSRWFEELAGQHITAVAATLPAETVATATARGLARALEAAVTELLPGGG' A
#
# COMPACT_ATOMS: atom_id res chain seq x y z
N LEU A 1 -24.52 -8.10 9.79
CA LEU A 1 -23.71 -7.62 8.65
C LEU A 1 -22.54 -6.77 9.17
N LEU A 2 -21.52 -7.40 9.76
CA LEU A 2 -20.54 -6.72 10.63
C LEU A 2 -19.08 -7.17 10.37
N ALA A 3 -18.72 -7.39 9.10
CA ALA A 3 -17.40 -7.90 8.70
C ALA A 3 -16.68 -7.03 7.64
N ILE A 4 -16.94 -5.70 7.60
CA ILE A 4 -16.32 -4.81 6.59
C ILE A 4 -15.12 -4.03 7.13
N ALA A 5 -15.00 -3.83 8.45
CA ALA A 5 -13.91 -3.02 9.02
C ALA A 5 -12.51 -3.64 8.84
N ARG A 6 -12.36 -4.96 9.03
CA ARG A 6 -11.05 -5.65 8.97
C ARG A 6 -10.31 -5.48 7.63
N ASN A 7 -11.04 -5.25 6.54
CA ASN A 7 -10.42 -5.12 5.21
C ASN A 7 -9.96 -3.70 4.88
N GLN A 8 -10.40 -2.68 5.62
CA GLN A 8 -9.98 -1.29 5.37
C GLN A 8 -8.55 -1.04 5.85
N GLU A 9 -8.16 -1.65 6.97
CA GLU A 9 -6.82 -1.53 7.57
C GLU A 9 -5.77 -2.22 6.71
N GLU A 10 -6.04 -3.47 6.29
CA GLU A 10 -5.22 -4.18 5.31
C GLU A 10 -5.08 -3.40 3.99
N ARG A 11 -6.19 -2.82 3.53
CA ARG A 11 -6.20 -2.03 2.30
C ARG A 11 -5.35 -0.77 2.43
N ALA A 12 -5.36 -0.13 3.59
CA ALA A 12 -4.52 1.03 3.87
C ALA A 12 -3.03 0.65 3.81
N VAL A 13 -2.63 -0.49 4.42
CA VAL A 13 -1.26 -1.02 4.36
C VAL A 13 -0.84 -1.33 2.91
N GLU A 14 -1.72 -1.97 2.14
CA GLU A 14 -1.49 -2.26 0.72
C GLU A 14 -1.24 -0.97 -0.09
N LEU A 15 -2.07 0.06 0.14
CA LEU A 15 -1.95 1.35 -0.53
C LEU A 15 -0.70 2.11 -0.11
N LEU A 16 -0.31 2.04 1.17
CA LEU A 16 0.95 2.63 1.65
C LEU A 16 2.16 1.97 0.99
N ALA A 17 2.16 0.64 0.88
CA ALA A 17 3.23 -0.10 0.21
C ALA A 17 3.33 0.25 -1.28
N LEU A 18 2.20 0.38 -1.97
CA LEU A 18 2.14 0.87 -3.34
C LEU A 18 2.67 2.30 -3.47
N ALA A 19 2.20 3.21 -2.61
CA ALA A 19 2.53 4.63 -2.67
C ALA A 19 4.02 4.89 -2.42
N ARG A 20 4.64 4.19 -1.45
CA ARG A 20 6.08 4.31 -1.14
C ARG A 20 7.02 3.87 -2.26
N ARG A 21 6.52 3.22 -3.32
CA ARG A 21 7.37 2.88 -4.47
C ARG A 21 7.69 4.08 -5.35
N TYR A 22 6.88 5.13 -5.28
CA TYR A 22 7.11 6.36 -6.01
C TYR A 22 8.07 7.25 -5.22
N PRO A 23 9.26 7.60 -5.76
CA PRO A 23 10.26 8.36 -5.01
C PRO A 23 9.76 9.72 -4.52
N PHE A 24 8.85 10.36 -5.24
CA PHE A 24 8.24 11.63 -4.83
C PHE A 24 7.26 11.47 -3.66
N VAL A 25 6.72 10.28 -3.43
CA VAL A 25 5.89 9.96 -2.26
C VAL A 25 6.77 9.54 -1.09
N ALA A 26 7.72 8.63 -1.33
CA ALA A 26 8.61 8.10 -0.28
C ALA A 26 9.46 9.17 0.40
N ASN A 27 9.83 10.22 -0.34
CA ASN A 27 10.61 11.35 0.17
C ASN A 27 9.74 12.56 0.56
N SER A 28 8.39 12.45 0.49
CA SER A 28 7.48 13.54 0.84
C SER A 28 7.17 13.54 2.33
N ARG A 29 7.69 14.55 3.03
CA ARG A 29 7.38 14.78 4.45
C ARG A 29 5.88 15.01 4.68
N TRP A 30 5.23 15.76 3.77
CA TRP A 30 3.79 16.02 3.87
C TRP A 30 2.97 14.72 3.78
N PHE A 31 3.36 13.80 2.90
CA PHE A 31 2.67 12.50 2.78
C PHE A 31 2.88 11.63 4.02
N GLU A 32 4.11 11.58 4.55
CA GLU A 32 4.43 10.82 5.75
C GLU A 32 3.65 11.36 6.97
N GLU A 33 3.57 12.68 7.13
CA GLU A 33 2.84 13.34 8.23
C GLU A 33 1.31 13.18 8.09
N LEU A 34 0.76 13.31 6.88
CA LEU A 34 -0.69 13.25 6.67
C LEU A 34 -1.22 11.80 6.71
N ALA A 35 -0.56 10.88 5.99
CA ALA A 35 -1.09 9.54 5.74
C ALA A 35 -0.15 8.42 6.21
N GLY A 36 1.17 8.56 6.00
CA GLY A 36 2.15 7.51 6.30
C GLY A 36 2.15 7.08 7.76
N GLN A 37 2.17 8.04 8.69
CA GLN A 37 2.16 7.77 10.13
C GLN A 37 0.85 7.15 10.61
N HIS A 38 -0.29 7.66 10.14
CA HIS A 38 -1.61 7.11 10.49
C HIS A 38 -1.76 5.65 10.04
N ILE A 39 -1.36 5.36 8.81
CA ILE A 39 -1.44 4.00 8.26
C ILE A 39 -0.41 3.08 8.93
N THR A 40 0.77 3.57 9.27
CA THR A 40 1.78 2.79 10.02
C THR A 40 1.29 2.46 11.42
N ALA A 41 0.60 3.39 12.09
CA ALA A 41 0.00 3.15 13.40
C ALA A 41 -1.11 2.09 13.33
N VAL A 42 -1.94 2.12 12.29
CA VAL A 42 -2.95 1.09 12.02
C VAL A 42 -2.30 -0.26 11.67
N ALA A 43 -1.21 -0.26 10.91
CA ALA A 43 -0.46 -1.49 10.62
C ALA A 43 0.06 -2.14 11.90
N ALA A 44 0.47 -1.35 12.90
CA ALA A 44 0.96 -1.84 14.17
C ALA A 44 -0.12 -2.53 15.04
N THR A 45 -1.41 -2.31 14.75
CA THR A 45 -2.52 -2.98 15.46
C THR A 45 -2.95 -4.29 14.79
N LEU A 46 -2.42 -4.60 13.61
CA LEU A 46 -2.75 -5.80 12.85
C LEU A 46 -1.79 -6.96 13.16
N PRO A 47 -2.22 -8.22 12.96
CA PRO A 47 -1.30 -9.36 12.95
C PRO A 47 -0.19 -9.17 11.93
N ALA A 48 1.04 -9.55 12.28
CA ALA A 48 2.20 -9.38 11.41
C ALA A 48 2.04 -10.08 10.04
N GLU A 49 1.42 -11.26 10.03
CA GLU A 49 1.11 -11.99 8.79
C GLU A 49 0.18 -11.18 7.87
N THR A 50 -0.86 -10.58 8.44
CA THR A 50 -1.80 -9.71 7.72
C THR A 50 -1.11 -8.50 7.08
N VAL A 51 -0.22 -7.84 7.83
CA VAL A 51 0.60 -6.72 7.33
C VAL A 51 1.53 -7.18 6.20
N ALA A 52 2.17 -8.34 6.35
CA ALA A 52 3.06 -8.91 5.34
C ALA A 52 2.30 -9.23 4.04
N THR A 53 1.14 -9.88 4.12
CA THR A 53 0.29 -10.20 2.97
C THR A 53 -0.23 -8.94 2.27
N ALA A 54 -0.66 -7.93 3.03
CA ALA A 54 -1.11 -6.66 2.46
C ALA A 54 0.03 -5.89 1.78
N THR A 55 1.22 -5.85 2.40
CA THR A 55 2.41 -5.22 1.83
C THR A 55 2.83 -5.91 0.53
N ALA A 56 2.88 -7.25 0.51
CA ALA A 56 3.22 -8.03 -0.67
C ALA A 56 2.24 -7.76 -1.83
N ARG A 57 0.93 -7.68 -1.55
CA ARG A 57 -0.09 -7.29 -2.55
C ARG A 57 0.19 -5.89 -3.13
N GLY A 58 0.51 -4.91 -2.28
CA GLY A 58 0.79 -3.54 -2.72
C GLY A 58 2.01 -3.46 -3.65
N LEU A 59 3.07 -4.19 -3.31
CA LEU A 59 4.29 -4.27 -4.13
C LEU A 59 4.06 -5.00 -5.46
N ALA A 60 3.28 -6.08 -5.46
CA ALA A 60 2.95 -6.85 -6.67
C ALA A 60 2.13 -6.00 -7.67
N ARG A 61 1.13 -5.24 -7.19
CA ARG A 61 0.35 -4.33 -8.03
C ARG A 61 1.19 -3.22 -8.65
N ALA A 62 2.15 -2.70 -7.89
CA ALA A 62 3.09 -1.74 -8.44
C ALA A 62 3.92 -2.37 -9.57
N LEU A 63 4.28 -3.65 -9.47
CA LEU A 63 5.03 -4.37 -10.50
C LEU A 63 4.18 -4.53 -11.76
N GLU A 64 2.93 -4.96 -11.62
CA GLU A 64 1.97 -5.03 -12.73
C GLU A 64 1.84 -3.67 -13.45
N ALA A 65 1.64 -2.59 -12.70
CA ALA A 65 1.52 -1.24 -13.28
C ALA A 65 2.78 -0.84 -14.08
N ALA A 66 3.98 -1.08 -13.54
CA ALA A 66 5.21 -0.77 -14.25
C ALA A 66 5.44 -1.66 -15.48
N VAL A 67 5.03 -2.93 -15.44
CA VAL A 67 5.09 -3.82 -16.61
C VAL A 67 4.16 -3.32 -17.72
N THR A 68 2.96 -2.83 -17.36
CA THR A 68 2.03 -2.20 -18.32
C THR A 68 2.63 -0.93 -18.95
N GLU A 69 3.32 -0.10 -18.17
CA GLU A 69 3.98 1.11 -18.69
C GLU A 69 5.16 0.81 -19.62
N LEU A 70 5.88 -0.30 -19.39
CA LEU A 70 7.09 -0.66 -20.15
C LEU A 70 6.79 -1.38 -21.47
N LEU A 71 5.61 -2.00 -21.61
CA LEU A 71 5.20 -2.72 -22.82
C LEU A 71 4.32 -1.80 -23.68
N PRO A 72 4.79 -1.33 -24.86
CA PRO A 72 3.97 -0.54 -25.76
C PRO A 72 2.92 -1.46 -26.42
N GLY A 73 1.74 -1.54 -25.81
CA GLY A 73 0.59 -2.30 -26.32
C GLY A 73 0.16 -3.43 -25.39
N GLY A 74 -0.60 -3.09 -24.35
CA GLY A 74 -1.38 -4.04 -23.57
C GLY A 74 -2.86 -3.86 -23.89
N GLY A 75 -3.33 -4.56 -24.92
CA GLY A 75 -4.72 -4.55 -25.42
C GLY A 75 -4.78 -4.99 -26.87
#